data_AF-A0A7V4J408-F1
#
_entry.id   AF-A0A7V4J408-F1
#
_cell.length_a   1.000
_cell.length_b   1.000
_cell.length_c   1.000
_cell.angle_alpha   90.00
_cell.angle_beta   90.00
_cell.angle_gamma   90.00
#
_symmetry.space_group_name_H-M   'P 1'
#
loop_
_entity.id
_entity.type
_entity.pdbx_description
1 polymer ?
#
loop_
_entity_poly.entity_id
_entity_poly.type
_entity_poly.pdbx_seq_one_letter_code
_entity_poly.pdbx_strand_id
1 'polypeptide(L)'
;MGCKPMQTDVVVIGAGLAGLTAAWQAAALGQRVRVVTKGWGATHWGGGCIDVLGYYPRDEGPPLESPAAGLQALIASQPEHPYALVGLEAIDRALQALQALCAAAGYPLHGSLERNWWLPSAAGGVRPTCLAPETMIKGDLRRREPMLLVGFDPFLDF
;
A
#
# COMPACT_ATOMS: atom_id res chain seq x y z
N MET A 1 7.30 -44.30 -3.19
CA MET A 1 8.01 -43.12 -3.71
C MET A 1 8.25 -42.17 -2.54
N GLY A 2 9.49 -42.09 -2.04
CA GLY A 2 9.84 -41.16 -0.96
C GLY A 2 10.00 -39.75 -1.54
N CYS A 3 9.30 -38.77 -0.98
CA CYS A 3 9.49 -37.37 -1.36
C CYS A 3 10.88 -36.92 -0.90
N LYS A 4 11.73 -36.48 -1.84
CA LYS A 4 13.06 -35.95 -1.53
C LYS A 4 12.89 -34.73 -0.62
N PRO A 5 13.61 -34.59 0.51
CA PRO A 5 13.46 -33.44 1.37
C PRO A 5 13.81 -32.17 0.58
N MET A 6 12.81 -31.31 0.38
CA MET A 6 13.02 -30.02 -0.25
C MET A 6 13.61 -29.07 0.78
N GLN A 7 14.85 -28.69 0.56
CA GLN A 7 15.56 -27.78 1.43
C GLN A 7 14.98 -26.37 1.25
N THR A 8 14.40 -25.83 2.32
CA THR A 8 13.72 -24.52 2.36
C THR A 8 14.36 -23.73 3.50
N ASP A 9 14.77 -22.49 3.22
CA ASP A 9 15.40 -21.63 4.22
C ASP A 9 14.35 -20.79 4.96
N VAL A 10 13.29 -20.38 4.25
CA VAL A 10 12.18 -19.58 4.80
C VAL A 10 10.84 -20.16 4.35
N VAL A 11 9.95 -20.42 5.31
CA VAL A 11 8.54 -20.76 5.06
C VAL A 11 7.67 -19.58 5.49
N VAL A 12 6.87 -19.06 4.56
CA VAL A 12 5.86 -18.02 4.84
C VAL A 12 4.48 -18.63 4.75
N ILE A 13 3.65 -18.45 5.78
CA ILE A 13 2.28 -18.94 5.83
C ILE A 13 1.33 -17.75 5.60
N GLY A 14 0.63 -17.76 4.47
CA GLY A 14 -0.32 -16.73 4.06
C GLY A 14 0.15 -15.91 2.85
N ALA A 15 -0.76 -15.71 1.89
CA ALA A 15 -0.53 -14.93 0.67
C ALA A 15 -1.19 -13.54 0.72
N GLY A 16 -1.27 -12.93 1.91
CA GLY A 16 -1.61 -11.50 2.04
C GLY A 16 -0.42 -10.60 1.71
N LEU A 17 -0.63 -9.29 1.65
CA LEU A 17 0.42 -8.30 1.34
C LEU A 17 1.68 -8.50 2.20
N ALA A 18 1.52 -8.61 3.52
CA ALA A 18 2.65 -8.81 4.44
C ALA A 18 3.43 -10.11 4.14
N GLY A 19 2.72 -11.22 3.91
CA GLY A 19 3.36 -12.51 3.61
C GLY A 19 4.06 -12.51 2.27
N LEU A 20 3.43 -11.96 1.23
CA LEU A 20 4.04 -11.86 -0.10
C LEU A 20 5.24 -10.92 -0.10
N THR A 21 5.17 -9.77 0.59
CA THR A 21 6.31 -8.86 0.75
C THR A 21 7.46 -9.51 1.51
N ALA A 22 7.19 -10.22 2.61
CA ALA A 22 8.22 -10.94 3.35
C ALA A 22 8.87 -12.05 2.51
N ALA A 23 8.05 -12.80 1.75
CA ALA A 23 8.55 -13.84 0.86
C ALA A 23 9.40 -13.26 -0.27
N TRP A 24 8.97 -12.16 -0.87
CA TRP A 24 9.71 -11.44 -1.89
C TRP A 24 11.05 -10.93 -1.38
N GLN A 25 11.07 -10.27 -0.22
CA GLN A 25 12.31 -9.76 0.39
C GLN A 25 13.31 -10.89 0.70
N ALA A 26 12.84 -11.99 1.28
CA ALA A 26 13.69 -13.15 1.55
C ALA A 26 14.25 -13.76 0.25
N ALA A 27 13.43 -13.85 -0.80
CA ALA A 27 13.87 -14.35 -2.10
C ALA A 27 14.87 -13.40 -2.79
N ALA A 28 14.68 -12.08 -2.68
CA ALA A 28 15.61 -11.07 -3.19
C ALA A 28 16.99 -11.14 -2.49
N LEU A 29 17.01 -11.62 -1.24
CA LEU A 29 18.24 -11.92 -0.49
C LEU A 29 18.83 -13.31 -0.79
N GLY A 30 18.32 -14.01 -1.82
CA GLY A 30 18.83 -15.31 -2.27
C GLY A 30 18.36 -16.51 -1.45
N GLN A 31 17.41 -16.35 -0.54
CA GLN A 31 16.87 -17.45 0.26
C GLN A 31 15.94 -18.34 -0.58
N ARG A 32 15.89 -19.64 -0.28
CA ARG A 32 14.85 -20.53 -0.84
C ARG A 32 13.58 -20.38 -0.02
N VAL A 33 12.64 -19.64 -0.58
CA VAL A 33 11.38 -19.31 0.09
C VAL A 33 10.24 -20.18 -0.40
N ARG A 34 9.38 -20.61 0.53
CA ARG A 34 8.13 -21.30 0.21
C ARG A 34 6.95 -20.56 0.83
N VAL A 35 5.99 -20.16 0.00
CA VAL A 35 4.72 -19.61 0.46
C VAL A 35 3.70 -20.73 0.55
N VAL A 36 3.10 -20.90 1.72
CA VAL A 36 2.03 -21.86 1.98
C VAL A 36 0.76 -21.05 2.21
N THR A 37 -0.27 -21.32 1.41
CA THR A 37 -1.55 -20.64 1.55
C THR A 37 -2.71 -21.57 1.20
N LYS A 38 -3.86 -21.37 1.85
CA LYS A 38 -5.13 -22.02 1.48
C LYS A 38 -5.87 -21.23 0.38
N GLY A 39 -5.54 -19.96 0.16
CA GLY A 39 -6.18 -19.09 -0.83
C GLY A 39 -5.35 -17.86 -1.22
N TRP A 40 -5.92 -16.95 -2.00
CA TRP A 40 -5.20 -15.85 -2.67
C TRP A 40 -5.00 -14.58 -1.82
N GLY A 41 -5.43 -14.59 -0.55
CA GLY A 41 -5.46 -13.39 0.29
C GLY A 41 -6.54 -12.38 -0.15
N ALA A 42 -6.57 -11.21 0.48
CA ALA A 42 -7.56 -10.16 0.19
C ALA A 42 -7.07 -9.06 -0.78
N THR A 43 -5.82 -9.14 -1.24
CA THR A 43 -5.19 -8.07 -2.04
C THR A 43 -5.95 -7.77 -3.34
N HIS A 44 -6.64 -8.76 -3.92
CA HIS A 44 -7.45 -8.59 -5.13
C HIS A 44 -8.76 -7.79 -4.91
N TRP A 45 -9.18 -7.58 -3.66
CA TRP A 45 -10.33 -6.71 -3.33
C TRP A 45 -9.92 -5.25 -3.08
N GLY A 46 -8.62 -4.98 -2.93
CA GLY A 46 -8.12 -3.63 -2.71
C GLY A 46 -8.02 -2.83 -4.01
N GLY A 47 -8.15 -1.51 -3.93
CA GLY A 47 -7.98 -0.60 -5.09
C GLY A 47 -6.53 -0.47 -5.59
N GLY A 48 -5.60 -1.34 -5.18
CA GLY A 48 -4.19 -1.29 -5.57
C GLY A 48 -3.40 -0.09 -5.04
N CYS A 49 -4.01 0.77 -4.24
CA CYS A 49 -3.36 1.90 -3.60
C CYS A 49 -2.67 1.48 -2.30
N ILE A 50 -1.62 2.21 -1.91
CA ILE A 50 -0.89 2.00 -0.67
C ILE A 50 -1.07 3.24 0.20
N ASP A 51 -1.84 3.08 1.26
CA ASP A 51 -2.12 4.13 2.23
C ASP A 51 -1.06 4.06 3.34
N VAL A 52 -0.60 5.22 3.84
CA VAL A 52 0.39 5.28 4.94
C VAL A 52 -0.21 6.00 6.14
N LEU A 53 -0.48 7.30 5.99
CA LEU A 53 -1.18 8.10 6.97
C LEU A 53 -2.02 9.14 6.25
N GLY A 54 -3.35 9.01 6.39
CA GLY A 54 -4.32 9.85 5.70
C GLY A 54 -4.94 10.93 6.58
N TYR A 55 -4.98 10.70 7.89
CA TYR A 55 -5.58 11.58 8.88
C TYR A 55 -4.77 11.48 10.18
N TYR A 56 -4.55 12.61 10.83
CA TYR A 56 -3.84 12.69 12.11
C TYR A 56 -4.05 14.07 12.75
N PRO A 57 -4.22 14.21 14.08
CA PRO A 57 -4.26 13.16 15.11
C PRO A 57 -5.64 12.50 15.28
N ARG A 58 -6.66 12.98 14.56
CA ARG A 58 -8.02 12.42 14.56
C ARG A 58 -8.46 12.16 13.13
N ASP A 59 -9.32 11.17 12.96
CA ASP A 59 -9.87 10.78 11.66
C ASP A 59 -10.96 11.74 11.14
N GLU A 60 -11.37 12.72 11.94
CA GLU A 60 -12.43 13.70 11.65
C GLU A 60 -11.89 15.05 11.10
N GLY A 61 -10.60 15.12 10.75
CA GLY A 61 -9.95 16.33 10.21
C GLY A 61 -9.89 16.38 8.68
N PRO A 62 -9.40 17.49 8.09
CA PRO A 62 -9.09 17.52 6.67
C PRO A 62 -8.05 16.42 6.33
N PRO A 63 -8.12 15.82 5.13
CA PRO A 63 -7.13 14.84 4.69
C PRO A 63 -5.71 15.40 4.81
N LEU A 64 -4.81 14.62 5.40
CA LEU A 64 -3.42 14.98 5.58
C LEU A 64 -2.75 15.14 4.21
N GLU A 65 -2.12 16.30 3.98
CA GLU A 65 -1.41 16.53 2.72
C GLU A 65 -0.11 15.74 2.66
N SER A 66 0.73 15.80 3.70
CA SER A 66 2.04 15.13 3.74
C SER A 66 2.07 13.99 4.77
N PRO A 67 2.10 12.72 4.33
CA PRO A 67 2.37 11.58 5.20
C PRO A 67 3.62 11.75 6.05
N ALA A 68 4.72 12.26 5.49
CA ALA A 68 5.98 12.45 6.21
C ALA A 68 5.82 13.36 7.42
N ALA A 69 5.17 14.52 7.25
CA ALA A 69 4.91 15.46 8.34
C ALA A 69 4.02 14.84 9.43
N GLY A 70 2.95 14.14 9.03
CA GLY A 70 2.07 13.46 10.00
C GLY A 70 2.77 12.31 10.73
N LEU A 71 3.59 11.52 10.03
CA LEU A 71 4.40 10.47 10.65
C LEU A 71 5.39 11.05 11.65
N GLN A 72 6.08 12.14 11.33
CA GLN A 72 6.99 12.80 12.28
C GLN A 72 6.26 13.23 13.56
N ALA A 73 5.09 13.86 13.43
CA ALA A 73 4.26 14.24 14.58
C ALA A 73 3.78 13.03 15.39
N LEU A 74 3.34 11.98 14.70
CA LEU A 74 2.92 10.72 15.32
C LEU A 74 4.07 10.10 16.11
N ILE A 75 5.22 9.92 15.49
CA ILE A 75 6.41 9.30 16.10
C ILE A 75 6.86 10.09 17.33
N ALA A 76 6.89 11.43 17.24
CA ALA A 76 7.28 12.28 18.35
C ALA A 76 6.33 12.17 19.56
N SER A 77 5.03 12.00 19.30
CA SER A 77 4.00 11.93 20.35
C SER A 77 3.72 10.50 20.87
N GLN A 78 4.04 9.48 20.08
CA GLN A 78 3.73 8.07 20.36
C GLN A 78 4.93 7.18 20.02
N PRO A 79 5.99 7.17 20.86
CA PRO A 79 7.24 6.49 20.57
C PRO A 79 7.12 4.95 20.51
N GLU A 80 6.05 4.38 21.06
CA GLU A 80 5.78 2.94 21.01
C GLU A 80 4.90 2.51 19.82
N HIS A 81 4.43 3.46 19.01
CA HIS A 81 3.60 3.14 17.84
C HIS A 81 4.41 2.35 16.80
N PRO A 82 3.81 1.40 16.03
CA PRO A 82 4.54 0.62 15.02
C PRO A 82 5.35 1.47 14.02
N TYR A 83 4.81 2.60 13.56
CA TYR A 83 5.57 3.54 12.72
C TYR A 83 6.77 4.19 13.40
N ALA A 84 6.74 4.40 14.72
CA ALA A 84 7.89 4.87 15.48
C ALA A 84 8.97 3.80 15.61
N LEU A 85 8.56 2.54 15.83
CA LEU A 85 9.49 1.40 15.89
C LEU A 85 10.18 1.11 14.54
N VAL A 86 9.45 1.28 13.43
CA VAL A 86 10.00 1.10 12.08
C VAL A 86 10.84 2.30 11.65
N GLY A 87 10.38 3.51 11.96
CA GLY A 87 11.04 4.76 11.58
C GLY A 87 10.74 5.22 10.15
N LEU A 88 10.77 6.53 9.94
CA LEU A 88 10.39 7.18 8.67
C LEU A 88 11.24 6.69 7.47
N GLU A 89 12.55 6.54 7.68
CA GLU A 89 13.47 6.14 6.61
C GLU A 89 13.20 4.70 6.13
N ALA A 90 12.87 3.78 7.04
CA ALA A 90 12.54 2.42 6.66
C ALA A 90 11.20 2.33 5.93
N ILE A 91 10.22 3.17 6.32
CA ILE A 91 8.94 3.29 5.59
C ILE A 91 9.19 3.78 4.16
N ASP A 92 9.98 4.85 3.99
CA ASP A 92 10.29 5.40 2.67
C ASP A 92 10.98 4.38 1.76
N ARG A 93 12.01 3.70 2.27
CA ARG A 93 12.69 2.61 1.53
C ARG A 93 11.74 1.48 1.16
N ALA A 94 10.82 1.10 2.04
CA ALA A 94 9.85 0.05 1.75
C ALA A 94 8.89 0.44 0.62
N LEU A 95 8.43 1.70 0.60
CA LEU A 95 7.58 2.22 -0.48
C LEU A 95 8.34 2.25 -1.81
N GLN A 96 9.57 2.74 -1.83
CA GLN A 96 10.41 2.77 -3.03
C GLN A 96 10.66 1.36 -3.58
N ALA A 97 10.95 0.40 -2.70
CA ALA A 97 11.15 -0.99 -3.09
C ALA A 97 9.88 -1.59 -3.71
N LEU A 98 8.70 -1.31 -3.12
CA LEU A 98 7.42 -1.74 -3.66
C LEU A 98 7.11 -1.09 -5.01
N GLN A 99 7.36 0.22 -5.16
CA GLN A 99 7.21 0.91 -6.44
C GLN A 99 8.09 0.30 -7.53
N ALA A 100 9.35 -0.01 -7.22
CA ALA A 100 10.27 -0.65 -8.16
C ALA A 100 9.79 -2.04 -8.58
N LEU A 101 9.31 -2.86 -7.63
CA LEU A 101 8.73 -4.17 -7.90
C LEU A 101 7.51 -4.06 -8.83
N CYS A 102 6.58 -3.17 -8.51
CA CYS A 102 5.35 -2.98 -9.26
C CYS A 102 5.63 -2.40 -10.67
N ALA A 103 6.58 -1.47 -10.80
CA ALA A 103 7.02 -0.95 -12.10
C ALA A 103 7.65 -2.05 -12.97
N ALA A 104 8.51 -2.90 -12.41
CA ALA A 104 9.10 -4.04 -13.12
C ALA A 104 8.04 -5.06 -13.58
N ALA A 105 6.91 -5.15 -12.87
CA ALA A 105 5.76 -5.98 -13.23
C ALA A 105 4.78 -5.29 -14.21
N GLY A 106 5.08 -4.08 -14.70
CA GLY A 106 4.21 -3.34 -15.61
C GLY A 106 2.99 -2.69 -14.94
N TYR A 107 3.03 -2.50 -13.61
CA TYR A 107 1.96 -1.87 -12.83
C TYR A 107 2.51 -0.70 -11.99
N PRO A 108 2.93 0.41 -12.61
CA PRO A 108 3.58 1.50 -11.88
C PRO A 108 2.66 2.12 -10.82
N LEU A 109 3.25 2.36 -9.63
CA LEU A 109 2.64 3.10 -8.53
C LEU A 109 3.33 4.47 -8.40
N HIS A 110 2.54 5.53 -8.32
CA HIS A 110 2.99 6.91 -8.25
C HIS A 110 2.71 7.52 -6.88
N GLY A 111 3.59 8.40 -6.41
CA GLY A 111 3.46 9.10 -5.14
C GLY A 111 4.72 8.96 -4.29
N SER A 112 4.67 9.54 -3.09
CA SER A 112 5.73 9.49 -2.08
C SER A 112 5.17 9.94 -0.72
N LEU A 113 5.98 9.82 0.34
CA LEU A 113 5.62 10.34 1.66
C LEU A 113 5.48 11.87 1.70
N GLU A 114 5.96 12.60 0.69
CA GLU A 114 5.85 14.04 0.67
C GLU A 114 4.41 14.51 0.51
N ARG A 115 3.60 13.73 -0.24
CA ARG A 115 2.25 14.15 -0.59
C ARG A 115 1.31 13.00 -0.89
N ASN A 116 0.22 12.92 -0.13
CA ASN A 116 -0.92 12.05 -0.44
C ASN A 116 -1.61 12.50 -1.74
N TRP A 117 -2.07 11.54 -2.53
CA TRP A 117 -3.15 11.70 -3.50
C TRP A 117 -4.49 11.83 -2.78
N TRP A 118 -5.42 12.61 -3.34
CA TRP A 118 -6.80 12.70 -2.86
C TRP A 118 -7.71 12.11 -3.92
N LEU A 119 -8.04 10.83 -3.79
CA LEU A 119 -8.86 10.11 -4.75
C LEU A 119 -10.31 10.02 -4.26
N PRO A 120 -11.32 9.98 -5.15
CA PRO A 120 -12.69 9.75 -4.74
C PRO A 120 -12.84 8.36 -4.12
N SER A 121 -13.66 8.26 -3.08
CA SER A 121 -14.13 6.99 -2.53
C SER A 121 -15.52 6.65 -3.06
N ALA A 122 -15.87 5.36 -3.04
CA ALA A 122 -17.23 4.90 -3.41
C ALA A 122 -18.33 5.52 -2.53
N ALA A 123 -18.00 5.94 -1.30
CA ALA A 123 -18.92 6.64 -0.40
C ALA A 123 -19.05 8.16 -0.70
N GLY A 124 -18.46 8.65 -1.80
CA GLY A 124 -18.47 10.07 -2.18
C GLY A 124 -17.53 10.95 -1.36
N GLY A 125 -16.61 10.34 -0.58
CA GLY A 125 -15.63 11.04 0.24
C GLY A 125 -14.26 11.20 -0.44
N VAL A 126 -13.38 11.95 0.21
CA VAL A 126 -11.96 12.01 -0.18
C VAL A 126 -11.22 10.87 0.51
N ARG A 127 -10.51 10.05 -0.27
CA ARG A 127 -9.58 9.04 0.24
C ARG A 127 -8.13 9.50 0.04
N PRO A 128 -7.42 9.91 1.10
CA PRO A 128 -5.98 10.16 1.02
C PRO A 128 -5.20 8.85 0.85
N THR A 129 -4.29 8.80 -0.13
CA THR A 129 -3.42 7.63 -0.35
C THR A 129 -2.00 8.06 -0.71
N CYS A 130 -0.99 7.32 -0.24
CA CYS A 130 0.41 7.68 -0.45
C CYS A 130 0.86 7.27 -1.84
N LEU A 131 0.59 6.03 -2.26
CA LEU A 131 0.89 5.53 -3.59
C LEU A 131 -0.40 5.11 -4.31
N ALA A 132 -0.56 5.60 -5.54
CA ALA A 132 -1.70 5.29 -6.40
C ALA A 132 -1.25 4.64 -7.71
N PRO A 133 -2.00 3.66 -8.26
CA PRO A 133 -1.77 3.15 -9.60
C PRO A 133 -1.84 4.25 -10.67
N GLU A 134 -1.07 4.11 -11.75
CA GLU A 134 -1.09 5.03 -12.90
C GLU A 134 -2.50 5.26 -13.47
N THR A 135 -3.34 4.23 -13.43
CA THR A 135 -4.72 4.29 -13.90
C THR A 135 -5.63 5.19 -13.04
N MET A 136 -5.21 5.52 -11.81
CA MET A 136 -6.01 6.28 -10.85
C MET A 136 -5.54 7.72 -10.66
N ILE A 137 -4.28 8.06 -10.95
CA ILE A 137 -3.73 9.40 -10.64
C ILE A 137 -4.41 10.56 -11.38
N LYS A 138 -5.10 10.29 -12.50
CA LYS A 138 -5.93 11.31 -13.17
C LYS A 138 -7.21 11.65 -12.41
N GLY A 139 -7.59 10.83 -11.43
CA GLY A 139 -8.72 11.05 -10.52
C GLY A 139 -8.38 11.87 -9.28
N ASP A 140 -7.22 12.52 -9.20
CA ASP A 140 -6.90 13.42 -8.07
C ASP A 140 -7.92 14.58 -8.01
N LEU A 141 -8.66 14.65 -6.90
CA LEU A 141 -9.73 15.63 -6.65
C LEU A 141 -9.23 17.07 -6.55
N ARG A 142 -7.91 17.29 -6.47
CA ARG A 142 -7.30 18.63 -6.47
C ARG A 142 -7.11 19.20 -7.87
N ARG A 143 -7.34 18.39 -8.91
CA ARG A 143 -7.31 18.85 -10.29
C ARG A 143 -8.46 19.83 -10.52
N ARG A 144 -8.23 20.81 -11.40
CA ARG A 144 -9.23 21.85 -11.73
C ARG A 144 -10.04 21.53 -12.98
N GLU A 145 -9.62 20.52 -13.75
CA GLU A 145 -10.38 20.12 -14.93
C GLU A 145 -11.69 19.42 -14.51
N PRO A 146 -12.77 19.55 -15.31
CA PRO A 146 -14.00 18.80 -15.06
C PRO A 146 -13.74 17.29 -14.97
N MET A 147 -14.34 16.64 -13.96
CA MET A 147 -14.28 15.20 -13.75
C MET A 147 -15.63 14.56 -14.06
N LEU A 148 -15.65 13.53 -14.91
CA LEU A 148 -16.83 12.72 -15.16
C LEU A 148 -16.82 11.52 -14.22
N LEU A 149 -17.89 11.36 -13.43
CA LEU A 149 -18.16 10.16 -12.65
C LEU A 149 -19.12 9.28 -13.45
N VAL A 150 -18.74 8.01 -13.65
CA VAL A 150 -19.51 7.04 -14.42
C VAL A 150 -19.84 5.86 -13.52
N GLY A 151 -21.13 5.69 -13.26
CA GLY A 151 -21.66 4.49 -12.60
C GLY A 151 -22.14 3.46 -13.60
N PHE A 152 -22.16 2.19 -13.19
CA PHE A 152 -22.60 1.07 -14.03
C PHE A 152 -23.74 0.32 -13.35
N ASP A 153 -24.91 0.29 -13.99
CA ASP A 153 -26.04 -0.55 -13.55
C ASP A 153 -25.70 -2.06 -13.76
N PRO A 154 -25.98 -2.98 -12.82
CA PRO A 154 -26.66 -2.83 -11.51
C PRO A 154 -25.75 -2.72 -10.30
N PHE A 155 -24.50 -2.29 -10.51
CA PHE A 155 -23.56 -2.22 -9.42
C PHE A 155 -23.73 -0.91 -8.64
N LEU A 156 -24.33 -1.03 -7.46
CA LEU A 156 -24.70 0.09 -6.60
C LEU A 156 -23.53 0.90 -6.02
N ASP A 157 -22.29 0.43 -6.19
CA ASP A 157 -21.10 0.98 -5.54
C ASP A 157 -20.15 1.74 -6.49
N PHE A 158 -20.61 2.08 -7.71
CA PHE A 158 -19.87 2.93 -8.65
C PHE A 158 -20.76 3.92 -9.38
#